data_AF-A0A7H8W699-F1
#
_entry.id   AF-A0A7H8W699-F1
#
_cell.length_a   1.000
_cell.length_b   1.000
_cell.length_c   1.000
_cell.angle_alpha   90.00
_cell.angle_beta   90.00
_cell.angle_gamma   90.00
#
_symmetry.space_group_name_H-M   'P 1'
#
loop_
_entity.id
_entity.type
_entity.pdbx_description
1 polymer ?
#
loop_
_entity_poly.entity_id
_entity_poly.type
_entity_poly.pdbx_seq_one_letter_code
_entity_poly.pdbx_strand_id
1 'polypeptide(L)'
;MTIKDIAYKISNIALQEKRPVSKLQTIRSKNLKITPNTWHIFSERSVKDKENYAFHSGGRKEFQFNIAQDWIKGNSVFRHGLAFSLKEDKTLHDAKAEFRPKIERFNNFVLDNPTYFEGYSMWYYSNGKFGEYFDNVKPIDELMFQAENFIFIGKFINKELDEINISDIHIVLTSFDHLIIAYEKIEFGKNKIEKRIARLTWNKNGWVKPSGPEGKSKNVDTHEGQFGYGHEEWLFDTSKLIDGYHYGFLEPIRKQQQAYIGNNYNVWLYTIDNISKKRFWIGEINNVEVIDNSQAEKIKLDYIERKWYQEMESQISNCGANANGFSNYNGVDLFNIRFSPLDIKFNSEYFELPRENKIYEQSRYTFANFTDDLIPKKITKNFVFNSDKETNENPDSLDSTVSSSTYDRLPKAIEVTHVHQAICNGLKMKLKEQYGSENVSTEHQAGYGNNRIDMVVKSGTEYIFYEIKAYNSTRTSIREAIGQLFEYCFWTENNNASKLIVISQKLGDLEDAKIYIRNLRSKLNFPIYFQTFDLSTKELSEEY
;
A
#
# COMPACT_ATOMS: atom_id res chain seq x y z
N MET A 1 23.91 -37.64 -26.97
CA MET A 1 24.22 -37.57 -25.53
C MET A 1 23.04 -38.06 -24.71
N THR A 2 23.22 -38.56 -23.49
CA THR A 2 22.08 -38.78 -22.58
C THR A 2 21.55 -37.44 -22.04
N ILE A 3 20.33 -37.40 -21.48
CA ILE A 3 19.84 -36.17 -20.83
C ILE A 3 20.74 -35.77 -19.65
N LYS A 4 21.29 -36.76 -18.93
CA LYS A 4 22.29 -36.55 -17.88
C LYS A 4 23.54 -35.85 -18.40
N ASP A 5 24.11 -36.30 -19.52
CA ASP A 5 25.28 -35.68 -20.13
C ASP A 5 25.03 -34.23 -20.54
N ILE A 6 23.86 -33.97 -21.15
CA ILE A 6 23.48 -32.63 -21.59
C ILE A 6 23.32 -31.68 -20.39
N ALA A 7 22.63 -32.12 -19.34
CA ALA A 7 22.42 -31.33 -18.11
C ALA A 7 23.75 -30.94 -17.42
N TYR A 8 24.72 -31.86 -17.36
CA TYR A 8 26.04 -31.55 -16.82
C TYR A 8 26.83 -30.61 -17.71
N LYS A 9 26.81 -30.81 -19.04
CA LYS A 9 27.50 -29.91 -19.96
C LYS A 9 26.93 -28.50 -19.91
N ILE A 10 25.61 -28.33 -19.86
CA ILE A 10 24.96 -27.02 -19.65
C ILE A 10 25.49 -26.38 -18.36
N SER A 11 25.49 -27.12 -17.24
CA SER A 11 25.94 -26.58 -15.94
C SER A 11 27.42 -26.18 -15.95
N ASN A 12 28.29 -26.99 -16.56
CA ASN A 12 29.72 -26.75 -16.60
C ASN A 12 30.09 -25.60 -17.54
N ILE A 13 29.51 -25.57 -18.75
CA ILE A 13 29.77 -24.49 -19.72
C ILE A 13 29.24 -23.17 -19.19
N ALA A 14 28.02 -23.15 -18.61
CA ALA A 14 27.48 -21.94 -17.98
C ALA A 14 28.45 -21.35 -16.94
N LEU A 15 29.02 -22.20 -16.09
CA LEU A 15 29.95 -21.78 -15.04
C LEU A 15 31.30 -21.31 -15.62
N GLN A 16 31.89 -22.08 -16.55
CA GLN A 16 33.16 -21.75 -17.18
C GLN A 16 33.10 -20.41 -17.92
N GLU A 17 32.02 -20.18 -18.65
CA GLU A 17 31.80 -18.96 -19.44
C GLU A 17 31.17 -17.83 -18.63
N LYS A 18 30.92 -18.03 -17.33
CA LYS A 18 30.31 -17.04 -16.43
C LYS A 18 28.98 -16.49 -16.97
N ARG A 19 28.18 -17.36 -17.59
CA ARG A 19 26.88 -17.04 -18.17
C ARG A 19 25.90 -16.57 -17.10
N PRO A 20 25.02 -15.59 -17.36
CA PRO A 20 23.97 -15.17 -16.41
C PRO A 20 23.26 -16.31 -15.70
N VAL A 21 22.86 -17.37 -16.42
CA VAL A 21 22.16 -18.52 -15.84
C VAL A 21 23.00 -19.28 -14.79
N SER A 22 24.33 -19.20 -14.83
CA SER A 22 25.19 -19.85 -13.84
C SER A 22 24.95 -19.33 -12.42
N LYS A 23 24.33 -18.15 -12.27
CA LYS A 23 23.97 -17.53 -10.98
C LYS A 23 22.63 -18.01 -10.42
N LEU A 24 21.93 -18.94 -11.08
CA LEU A 24 20.61 -19.42 -10.66
C LEU A 24 20.56 -19.80 -9.17
N GLN A 25 21.51 -20.63 -8.72
CA GLN A 25 21.53 -21.07 -7.31
C GLN A 25 21.88 -19.94 -6.34
N THR A 26 22.64 -18.93 -6.76
CA THR A 26 22.90 -17.71 -5.98
C THR A 26 21.63 -16.86 -5.83
N ILE A 27 20.87 -16.67 -6.91
CA ILE A 27 19.59 -15.97 -6.89
C ILE A 27 18.61 -16.70 -5.97
N ARG A 28 18.51 -18.02 -6.08
CA ARG A 28 17.67 -18.86 -5.20
C ARG A 28 18.08 -18.75 -3.74
N SER A 29 19.37 -18.88 -3.43
CA SER A 29 19.89 -18.79 -2.07
C SER A 29 19.54 -17.44 -1.42
N LYS A 30 19.73 -16.34 -2.16
CA LYS A 30 19.41 -14.98 -1.68
C LYS A 30 17.92 -14.79 -1.41
N ASN A 31 17.06 -15.15 -2.36
CA ASN A 31 15.62 -14.86 -2.27
C ASN A 31 14.88 -15.82 -1.32
N LEU A 32 15.24 -17.10 -1.31
CA LEU A 32 14.60 -18.12 -0.46
C LEU A 32 15.27 -18.25 0.91
N LYS A 33 16.41 -17.59 1.14
CA LYS A 33 17.23 -17.72 2.36
C LYS A 33 17.62 -19.18 2.65
N ILE A 34 17.98 -19.92 1.60
CA ILE A 34 18.38 -21.34 1.68
C ILE A 34 19.84 -21.53 1.31
N THR A 35 20.42 -22.63 1.78
CA THR A 35 21.69 -23.16 1.24
C THR A 35 21.37 -24.25 0.21
N PRO A 36 21.68 -24.06 -1.08
CA PRO A 36 21.35 -25.05 -2.09
C PRO A 36 22.26 -26.28 -1.95
N ASN A 37 21.70 -27.47 -2.20
CA ASN A 37 22.47 -28.73 -2.14
C ASN A 37 23.58 -28.81 -3.20
N THR A 38 23.50 -27.99 -4.25
CA THR A 38 24.53 -27.84 -5.28
C THR A 38 24.47 -26.42 -5.83
N TRP A 39 25.62 -25.90 -6.27
CA TRP A 39 25.71 -24.62 -6.97
C TRP A 39 25.55 -24.76 -8.49
N HIS A 40 25.41 -25.99 -9.00
CA HIS A 40 25.10 -26.25 -10.41
C HIS A 40 23.60 -26.06 -10.70
N ILE A 41 23.28 -25.81 -11.98
CA ILE A 41 21.91 -25.65 -12.45
C ILE A 41 21.14 -26.95 -12.22
N PHE A 42 21.68 -28.08 -12.64
CA PHE A 42 21.07 -29.40 -12.50
C PHE A 42 21.81 -30.26 -11.44
N SER A 43 21.10 -31.22 -10.85
CA SER A 43 21.69 -32.24 -9.97
C SER A 43 21.21 -33.64 -10.34
N GLU A 44 21.85 -34.68 -9.81
CA GLU A 44 21.42 -36.07 -10.02
C GLU A 44 19.95 -36.31 -9.63
N ARG A 45 19.44 -35.59 -8.62
CA ARG A 45 18.05 -35.74 -8.18
C ARG A 45 17.05 -35.11 -9.14
N SER A 46 17.48 -34.08 -9.88
CA SER A 46 16.65 -33.28 -10.76
C SER A 46 16.77 -33.66 -12.24
N VAL A 47 17.67 -34.60 -12.56
CA VAL A 47 17.76 -35.29 -13.85
C VAL A 47 17.00 -36.63 -13.76
N LYS A 48 16.09 -36.85 -14.70
CA LYS A 48 15.24 -38.03 -14.83
C LYS A 48 15.61 -38.75 -16.12
N ASP A 49 16.71 -39.51 -16.03
CA ASP A 49 17.38 -40.09 -17.19
C ASP A 49 16.52 -41.14 -17.90
N LYS A 50 15.72 -41.90 -17.15
CA LYS A 50 14.79 -42.90 -17.74
C LYS A 50 13.62 -42.24 -18.47
N GLU A 51 13.22 -41.07 -18.02
CA GLU A 51 12.12 -40.28 -18.57
C GLU A 51 12.59 -39.18 -19.52
N ASN A 52 13.89 -39.11 -19.82
CA ASN A 52 14.51 -38.18 -20.76
C ASN A 52 14.22 -36.69 -20.48
N TYR A 53 14.13 -36.29 -19.21
CA TYR A 53 13.98 -34.87 -18.84
C TYR A 53 14.84 -34.47 -17.64
N ALA A 54 15.06 -33.16 -17.49
CA ALA A 54 15.66 -32.59 -16.31
C ALA A 54 15.04 -31.22 -15.99
N PHE A 55 15.00 -30.90 -14.71
CA PHE A 55 14.68 -29.57 -14.21
C PHE A 55 15.78 -29.09 -13.26
N HIS A 56 15.89 -27.79 -13.04
CA HIS A 56 16.96 -27.28 -12.18
C HIS A 56 16.84 -27.79 -10.73
N SER A 57 17.98 -27.90 -10.07
CA SER A 57 18.10 -28.45 -8.72
C SER A 57 17.31 -27.62 -7.71
N GLY A 58 16.40 -28.26 -6.99
CA GLY A 58 15.51 -27.64 -6.01
C GLY A 58 14.26 -26.99 -6.61
N GLY A 59 14.11 -26.96 -7.94
CA GLY A 59 13.04 -26.24 -8.62
C GLY A 59 11.65 -26.85 -8.51
N ARG A 60 11.41 -27.90 -7.73
CA ARG A 60 10.16 -28.69 -7.80
C ARG A 60 8.88 -27.85 -7.63
N LYS A 61 8.94 -26.81 -6.80
CA LYS A 61 7.84 -25.88 -6.52
C LYS A 61 7.97 -24.55 -7.26
N GLU A 62 8.89 -24.41 -8.20
CA GLU A 62 9.27 -23.15 -8.83
C GLU A 62 8.93 -23.14 -10.33
N PHE A 63 9.06 -21.99 -10.98
CA PHE A 63 9.02 -21.86 -12.43
C PHE A 63 10.32 -22.42 -13.04
N GLN A 64 10.29 -23.69 -13.43
CA GLN A 64 11.50 -24.50 -13.54
C GLN A 64 12.23 -24.30 -14.84
N PHE A 65 13.52 -23.94 -14.82
CA PHE A 65 14.41 -24.25 -15.94
C PHE A 65 14.35 -25.75 -16.23
N ASN A 66 13.95 -26.11 -17.45
CA ASN A 66 13.60 -27.46 -17.81
C ASN A 66 14.07 -27.80 -19.23
N ILE A 67 14.59 -29.01 -19.40
CA ILE A 67 15.02 -29.60 -20.68
C ILE A 67 14.46 -31.01 -20.82
N ALA A 68 14.12 -31.43 -22.04
CA ALA A 68 13.69 -32.81 -22.28
C ALA A 68 13.72 -33.21 -23.76
N GLN A 69 13.72 -34.51 -24.02
CA GLN A 69 13.16 -35.04 -25.26
C GLN A 69 11.64 -34.88 -25.23
N ASP A 70 11.05 -34.39 -26.31
CA ASP A 70 9.60 -34.18 -26.42
C ASP A 70 9.12 -34.43 -27.85
N TRP A 71 7.80 -34.44 -28.05
CA TRP A 71 7.16 -34.65 -29.34
C TRP A 71 6.26 -33.47 -29.69
N ILE A 72 6.70 -32.63 -30.63
CA ILE A 72 6.02 -31.37 -30.98
C ILE A 72 5.76 -31.34 -32.49
N LYS A 73 4.51 -31.02 -32.87
CA LYS A 73 4.08 -30.92 -34.27
C LYS A 73 4.49 -32.14 -35.12
N GLY A 74 4.42 -33.34 -34.54
CA GLY A 74 4.74 -34.59 -35.24
C GLY A 74 6.22 -34.93 -35.34
N ASN A 75 7.11 -34.16 -34.71
CA ASN A 75 8.55 -34.41 -34.71
C ASN A 75 9.06 -34.64 -33.30
N SER A 76 10.05 -35.51 -33.18
CA SER A 76 10.85 -35.62 -31.96
C SER A 76 11.81 -34.45 -31.87
N VAL A 77 11.84 -33.78 -30.72
CA VAL A 77 12.58 -32.54 -30.52
C VAL A 77 13.21 -32.49 -29.13
N PHE A 78 14.33 -31.77 -29.03
CA PHE A 78 14.92 -31.42 -27.74
C PHE A 78 14.43 -30.04 -27.32
N ARG A 79 13.60 -29.97 -26.29
CA ARG A 79 13.05 -28.71 -25.77
C ARG A 79 13.87 -28.13 -24.62
N HIS A 80 13.88 -26.81 -24.53
CA HIS A 80 14.53 -26.07 -23.43
C HIS A 80 13.80 -24.75 -23.12
N GLY A 81 13.59 -24.49 -21.83
CA GLY A 81 12.83 -23.31 -21.41
C GLY A 81 12.49 -23.31 -19.92
N LEU A 82 11.38 -22.66 -19.58
CA LEU A 82 10.79 -22.63 -18.24
C LEU A 82 9.48 -23.42 -18.21
N ALA A 83 9.14 -24.00 -17.06
CA ALA A 83 7.92 -24.79 -16.93
C ALA A 83 7.24 -24.67 -15.55
N PHE A 84 5.91 -24.67 -15.56
CA PHE A 84 5.10 -24.92 -14.37
C PHE A 84 4.66 -26.40 -14.36
N SER A 85 5.13 -27.15 -13.36
CA SER A 85 4.72 -28.54 -13.15
C SER A 85 3.68 -28.61 -12.03
N LEU A 86 2.40 -28.62 -12.41
CA LEU A 86 1.25 -28.61 -11.51
C LEU A 86 0.81 -30.02 -11.07
N LYS A 87 1.55 -31.05 -11.48
CA LYS A 87 1.44 -32.40 -10.95
C LYS A 87 1.68 -32.40 -9.44
N GLU A 88 0.83 -33.07 -8.67
CA GLU A 88 1.00 -33.19 -7.22
C GLU A 88 1.80 -34.45 -6.87
N ASP A 89 2.54 -34.38 -5.76
CA ASP A 89 3.29 -35.52 -5.23
C ASP A 89 3.56 -35.35 -3.72
N LYS A 90 4.41 -36.22 -3.15
CA LYS A 90 4.78 -36.18 -1.73
C LYS A 90 5.45 -34.88 -1.28
N THR A 91 5.91 -34.06 -2.21
CA THR A 91 6.59 -32.78 -1.96
C THR A 91 5.74 -31.57 -2.33
N LEU A 92 4.72 -31.73 -3.17
CA LEU A 92 3.76 -30.70 -3.56
C LEU A 92 2.32 -31.23 -3.43
N HIS A 93 1.60 -30.81 -2.39
CA HIS A 93 0.25 -31.31 -2.07
C HIS A 93 -0.91 -30.47 -2.59
N ASP A 94 -0.72 -29.16 -2.77
CA ASP A 94 -1.72 -28.27 -3.36
C ASP A 94 -1.02 -27.40 -4.40
N ALA A 95 -1.00 -27.89 -5.64
CA ALA A 95 -0.29 -27.22 -6.72
C ALA A 95 -0.93 -25.86 -7.04
N LYS A 96 -2.26 -25.73 -6.93
CA LYS A 96 -2.94 -24.47 -7.24
C LYS A 96 -2.60 -23.41 -6.20
N ALA A 97 -2.60 -23.72 -4.91
CA ALA A 97 -2.21 -22.77 -3.88
C ALA A 97 -0.75 -22.33 -4.02
N GLU A 98 0.17 -23.27 -4.26
CA GLU A 98 1.61 -22.98 -4.41
C GLU A 98 1.91 -22.08 -5.62
N PHE A 99 1.28 -22.37 -6.77
CA PHE A 99 1.62 -21.70 -8.03
C PHE A 99 0.76 -20.50 -8.38
N ARG A 100 -0.44 -20.31 -7.80
CA ARG A 100 -1.32 -19.16 -8.08
C ARG A 100 -0.58 -17.82 -8.07
N PRO A 101 0.20 -17.45 -7.03
CA PRO A 101 0.90 -16.17 -7.03
C PRO A 101 1.95 -16.05 -8.15
N LYS A 102 2.59 -17.16 -8.55
CA LYS A 102 3.60 -17.18 -9.63
C LYS A 102 2.93 -17.06 -11.00
N ILE A 103 1.79 -17.71 -11.20
CA ILE A 103 0.98 -17.60 -12.41
C ILE A 103 0.45 -16.18 -12.60
N GLU A 104 -0.03 -15.53 -11.52
CA GLU A 104 -0.43 -14.12 -11.57
C GLU A 104 0.72 -13.20 -11.98
N ARG A 105 1.92 -13.41 -11.44
CA ARG A 105 3.11 -12.65 -11.86
C ARG A 105 3.53 -12.95 -13.28
N PHE A 106 3.44 -14.21 -13.72
CA PHE A 106 3.70 -14.58 -15.12
C PHE A 106 2.75 -13.85 -16.06
N ASN A 107 1.44 -13.89 -15.79
CA ASN A 107 0.42 -13.24 -16.62
C ASN A 107 0.64 -11.73 -16.71
N ASN A 108 0.89 -11.07 -15.56
CA ASN A 108 1.22 -9.64 -15.54
C ASN A 108 2.52 -9.36 -16.31
N PHE A 109 3.56 -10.18 -16.12
CA PHE A 109 4.82 -10.00 -16.82
C PHE A 109 4.68 -10.11 -18.34
N VAL A 110 3.88 -11.05 -18.84
CA VAL A 110 3.58 -11.19 -20.28
C VAL A 110 2.84 -9.96 -20.82
N LEU A 111 1.87 -9.43 -20.08
CA LEU A 111 1.10 -8.24 -20.47
C LEU A 111 1.96 -6.97 -20.46
N ASP A 112 2.81 -6.81 -19.44
CA ASP A 112 3.67 -5.63 -19.28
C ASP A 112 4.88 -5.65 -20.22
N ASN A 113 5.26 -6.81 -20.78
CA ASN A 113 6.43 -7.00 -21.62
C ASN A 113 6.09 -7.80 -22.89
N PRO A 114 5.27 -7.26 -23.81
CA PRO A 114 4.69 -8.01 -24.92
C PRO A 114 5.72 -8.60 -25.89
N THR A 115 6.91 -7.98 -25.99
CA THR A 115 7.98 -8.43 -26.90
C THR A 115 9.00 -9.35 -26.22
N TYR A 116 8.93 -9.54 -24.90
CA TYR A 116 9.99 -10.25 -24.16
C TYR A 116 10.10 -11.73 -24.56
N PHE A 117 8.98 -12.36 -24.91
CA PHE A 117 8.94 -13.75 -25.36
C PHE A 117 8.86 -13.89 -26.88
N GLU A 118 9.25 -12.88 -27.66
CA GLU A 118 9.31 -13.00 -29.12
C GLU A 118 10.21 -14.18 -29.54
N GLY A 119 9.67 -15.03 -30.43
CA GLY A 119 10.33 -16.25 -30.89
C GLY A 119 10.37 -17.39 -29.87
N TYR A 120 9.70 -17.27 -28.72
CA TYR A 120 9.40 -18.37 -27.81
C TYR A 120 7.97 -18.85 -28.04
N SER A 121 7.76 -20.15 -27.83
CA SER A 121 6.44 -20.76 -27.93
C SER A 121 6.00 -21.30 -26.58
N MET A 122 4.72 -21.62 -26.47
CA MET A 122 4.09 -22.14 -25.27
C MET A 122 3.24 -23.36 -25.61
N TRP A 123 3.29 -24.39 -24.78
CA TRP A 123 2.39 -25.54 -24.91
C TRP A 123 2.15 -26.15 -23.54
N TYR A 124 1.13 -26.99 -23.43
CA TYR A 124 0.84 -27.65 -22.17
C TYR A 124 0.40 -29.09 -22.36
N TYR A 125 0.58 -29.87 -21.30
CA TYR A 125 0.05 -31.22 -21.17
C TYR A 125 -1.00 -31.20 -20.08
N SER A 126 -2.12 -31.87 -20.32
CA SER A 126 -3.15 -32.10 -19.32
C SER A 126 -3.17 -33.56 -18.92
N ASN A 127 -2.90 -33.82 -17.63
CA ASN A 127 -2.79 -35.16 -17.08
C ASN A 127 -1.87 -36.07 -17.93
N GLY A 128 -0.70 -35.52 -18.30
CA GLY A 128 0.30 -36.21 -19.12
C GLY A 128 -0.02 -36.36 -20.62
N LYS A 129 -1.19 -35.90 -21.08
CA LYS A 129 -1.55 -35.90 -22.51
C LYS A 129 -1.28 -34.54 -23.12
N PHE A 130 -0.78 -34.51 -24.36
CA PHE A 130 -0.57 -33.26 -25.08
C PHE A 130 -1.89 -32.48 -25.20
N GLY A 131 -1.88 -31.23 -24.77
CA GLY A 131 -3.01 -30.31 -24.91
C GLY A 131 -2.88 -29.52 -26.22
N GLU A 132 -2.56 -28.24 -26.11
CA GLU A 132 -2.45 -27.33 -27.23
C GLU A 132 -1.05 -26.72 -27.34
N TYR A 133 -0.68 -26.35 -28.57
CA TYR A 133 0.52 -25.60 -28.91
C TYR A 133 0.16 -24.18 -29.33
N PHE A 134 0.87 -23.20 -28.79
CA PHE A 134 0.77 -21.79 -29.13
C PHE A 134 2.11 -21.30 -29.69
N ASP A 135 2.10 -20.72 -30.89
CA ASP A 135 3.31 -20.17 -31.51
C ASP A 135 3.89 -19.00 -30.70
N ASN A 136 3.06 -18.30 -29.93
CA ASN A 136 3.44 -17.19 -29.06
C ASN A 136 3.05 -17.46 -27.60
N VAL A 137 3.84 -16.94 -26.67
CA VAL A 137 3.55 -16.98 -25.23
C VAL A 137 2.40 -16.04 -24.90
N LYS A 138 1.40 -16.53 -24.14
CA LYS A 138 0.21 -15.79 -23.72
C LYS A 138 -0.05 -15.97 -22.22
N PRO A 139 -0.91 -15.15 -21.60
CA PRO A 139 -1.36 -15.39 -20.24
C PRO A 139 -1.97 -16.80 -20.08
N ILE A 140 -1.65 -17.44 -18.96
CA ILE A 140 -2.18 -18.73 -18.53
C ILE A 140 -3.59 -18.51 -17.98
N ASP A 141 -4.57 -19.12 -18.64
CA ASP A 141 -5.98 -19.15 -18.21
C ASP A 141 -6.26 -20.32 -17.24
N GLU A 142 -7.48 -20.38 -16.71
CA GLU A 142 -7.88 -21.46 -15.80
C GLU A 142 -7.96 -22.83 -16.48
N LEU A 143 -8.03 -22.94 -17.82
CA LEU A 143 -7.99 -24.26 -18.49
C LEU A 143 -6.58 -24.86 -18.42
N MET A 144 -5.56 -24.01 -18.61
CA MET A 144 -4.16 -24.40 -18.44
C MET A 144 -3.79 -24.54 -16.96
N PHE A 145 -4.35 -23.71 -16.06
CA PHE A 145 -4.06 -23.74 -14.63
C PHE A 145 -4.91 -24.75 -13.84
N GLN A 146 -4.73 -26.04 -14.17
CA GLN A 146 -5.36 -27.17 -13.47
C GLN A 146 -4.29 -28.05 -12.82
N ALA A 147 -4.67 -28.72 -11.72
CA ALA A 147 -3.81 -29.75 -11.13
C ALA A 147 -3.48 -30.83 -12.17
N GLU A 148 -2.32 -31.47 -12.05
CA GLU A 148 -1.79 -32.45 -13.01
C GLU A 148 -1.38 -31.91 -14.39
N ASN A 149 -1.57 -30.61 -14.66
CA ASN A 149 -1.05 -30.02 -15.90
C ASN A 149 0.45 -29.73 -15.83
N PHE A 150 1.09 -29.74 -16.99
CA PHE A 150 2.47 -29.27 -17.18
C PHE A 150 2.47 -28.19 -18.26
N ILE A 151 2.84 -26.96 -17.92
CA ILE A 151 2.82 -25.81 -18.83
C ILE A 151 4.26 -25.44 -19.15
N PHE A 152 4.62 -25.41 -20.43
CA PHE A 152 5.98 -25.14 -20.89
C PHE A 152 6.04 -23.87 -21.72
N ILE A 153 7.06 -23.05 -21.46
CA ILE A 153 7.39 -21.83 -22.20
C ILE A 153 8.85 -21.93 -22.63
N GLY A 154 9.12 -22.02 -23.92
CA GLY A 154 10.48 -22.27 -24.38
C GLY A 154 10.65 -22.36 -25.88
N LYS A 155 11.81 -22.89 -26.27
CA LYS A 155 12.16 -23.23 -27.65
C LYS A 155 12.46 -24.72 -27.74
N PHE A 156 12.64 -25.21 -28.95
CA PHE A 156 13.07 -26.57 -29.20
C PHE A 156 14.02 -26.63 -30.40
N ILE A 157 14.81 -27.70 -30.44
CA ILE A 157 15.74 -28.04 -31.52
C ILE A 157 15.23 -29.35 -32.13
N ASN A 158 15.10 -29.41 -33.46
CA ASN A 158 14.62 -30.60 -34.19
C ASN A 158 15.72 -31.67 -34.25
N LYS A 159 16.03 -32.24 -33.09
CA LYS A 159 17.06 -33.26 -32.86
C LYS A 159 16.63 -34.18 -31.72
N GLU A 160 17.03 -35.43 -31.79
CA GLU A 160 17.00 -36.39 -30.70
C GLU A 160 18.14 -36.12 -29.70
N LEU A 161 18.03 -36.63 -28.47
CA LEU A 161 19.07 -36.46 -27.44
C LEU A 161 20.45 -36.92 -27.90
N ASP A 162 20.52 -38.02 -28.65
CA ASP A 162 21.76 -38.59 -29.14
C ASP A 162 22.51 -37.67 -30.13
N GLU A 163 21.76 -36.83 -30.85
CA GLU A 163 22.24 -35.87 -31.86
C GLU A 163 22.66 -34.49 -31.29
N ILE A 164 22.30 -34.19 -30.04
CA ILE A 164 22.63 -32.91 -29.40
C ILE A 164 24.15 -32.76 -29.24
N ASN A 165 24.67 -31.62 -29.70
CA ASN A 165 26.09 -31.27 -29.63
C ASN A 165 26.34 -29.98 -28.84
N ILE A 166 27.61 -29.56 -28.76
CA ILE A 166 28.02 -28.37 -27.99
C ILE A 166 27.41 -27.07 -28.54
N SER A 167 27.27 -26.93 -29.85
CA SER A 167 26.62 -25.75 -30.45
C SER A 167 25.15 -25.64 -30.04
N ASP A 168 24.45 -26.78 -29.97
CA ASP A 168 23.06 -26.83 -29.49
C ASP A 168 22.98 -26.43 -28.01
N ILE A 169 23.95 -26.84 -27.19
CA ILE A 169 24.04 -26.42 -25.78
C ILE A 169 24.22 -24.90 -25.66
N HIS A 170 24.97 -24.25 -26.55
CA HIS A 170 25.06 -22.78 -26.55
C HIS A 170 23.73 -22.10 -26.91
N ILE A 171 22.90 -22.70 -27.76
CA ILE A 171 21.53 -22.21 -28.05
C ILE A 171 20.67 -22.29 -26.78
N VAL A 172 20.77 -23.40 -26.04
CA VAL A 172 20.09 -23.59 -24.75
C VAL A 172 20.53 -22.53 -23.75
N LEU A 173 21.84 -22.33 -23.59
CA LEU A 173 22.41 -21.35 -22.67
C LEU A 173 21.98 -19.92 -23.00
N THR A 174 21.98 -19.55 -24.29
CA THR A 174 21.51 -18.23 -24.74
C THR A 174 20.04 -18.03 -24.36
N SER A 175 19.23 -19.07 -24.51
CA SER A 175 17.82 -19.02 -24.14
C SER A 175 17.64 -18.90 -22.63
N PHE A 176 18.46 -19.61 -21.85
CA PHE A 176 18.42 -19.59 -20.38
C PHE A 176 18.91 -18.26 -19.79
N ASP A 177 19.94 -17.65 -20.38
CA ASP A 177 20.44 -16.34 -19.99
C ASP A 177 19.39 -15.25 -20.18
N HIS A 178 18.59 -15.34 -21.23
CA HIS A 178 17.44 -14.46 -21.42
C HIS A 178 16.38 -14.72 -20.35
N LEU A 179 15.96 -15.97 -20.20
CA LEU A 179 14.86 -16.40 -19.33
C LEU A 179 15.11 -16.22 -17.83
N ILE A 180 16.36 -16.09 -17.38
CA ILE A 180 16.63 -15.89 -15.94
C ILE A 180 16.07 -14.58 -15.39
N ILE A 181 15.91 -13.56 -16.24
CA ILE A 181 15.28 -12.29 -15.86
C ILE A 181 13.80 -12.48 -15.56
N ALA A 182 13.07 -13.20 -16.42
CA ALA A 182 11.68 -13.56 -16.19
C ALA A 182 11.54 -14.48 -14.97
N TYR A 183 12.39 -15.50 -14.84
CA TYR A 183 12.40 -16.38 -13.69
C TYR A 183 12.54 -15.59 -12.38
N GLU A 184 13.51 -14.69 -12.24
CA GLU A 184 13.70 -13.95 -10.99
C GLU A 184 12.48 -13.08 -10.66
N LYS A 185 11.93 -12.36 -11.65
CA LYS A 185 10.73 -11.52 -11.47
C LYS A 185 9.46 -12.32 -11.17
N ILE A 186 9.28 -13.48 -11.80
CA ILE A 186 8.06 -14.28 -11.67
C ILE A 186 8.13 -15.20 -10.46
N GLU A 187 9.30 -15.75 -10.12
CA GLU A 187 9.46 -16.63 -8.97
C GLU A 187 9.48 -15.83 -7.66
N PHE A 188 10.18 -14.69 -7.64
CA PHE A 188 10.45 -13.93 -6.40
C PHE A 188 9.86 -12.52 -6.37
N GLY A 189 9.23 -12.05 -7.45
CA GLY A 189 8.59 -10.74 -7.48
C GLY A 189 7.42 -10.62 -6.50
N LYS A 190 7.03 -9.38 -6.21
CA LYS A 190 5.80 -9.10 -5.45
C LYS A 190 4.61 -9.17 -6.40
N ASN A 191 3.50 -9.78 -5.95
CA ASN A 191 2.25 -9.66 -6.69
C ASN A 191 1.82 -8.20 -6.71
N LYS A 192 1.20 -7.77 -7.81
CA LYS A 192 0.55 -6.47 -7.88
C LYS A 192 -0.57 -6.49 -6.84
N ILE A 193 -0.44 -5.67 -5.80
CA ILE A 193 -1.49 -5.49 -4.80
C ILE A 193 -2.69 -4.90 -5.53
N GLU A 194 -3.82 -5.61 -5.49
CA GLU A 194 -5.03 -5.18 -6.17
C GLU A 194 -5.50 -3.86 -5.58
N LYS A 195 -5.97 -2.95 -6.44
CA LYS A 195 -6.57 -1.69 -6.02
C LYS A 195 -8.08 -1.81 -6.00
N ARG A 196 -8.68 -1.49 -4.86
CA ARG A 196 -10.12 -1.59 -4.57
C ARG A 196 -10.67 -0.24 -4.15
N ILE A 197 -11.97 -0.09 -4.23
CA ILE A 197 -12.72 1.11 -3.83
C ILE A 197 -13.52 0.76 -2.57
N ALA A 198 -13.53 1.65 -1.58
CA ALA A 198 -14.42 1.55 -0.44
C ALA A 198 -15.09 2.89 -0.13
N ARG A 199 -16.41 2.82 0.09
CA ARG A 199 -17.19 3.94 0.64
C ARG A 199 -16.98 3.99 2.15
N LEU A 200 -16.79 5.20 2.67
CA LEU A 200 -16.86 5.51 4.09
C LEU A 200 -18.17 6.20 4.43
N THR A 201 -18.71 5.89 5.62
CA THR A 201 -19.76 6.67 6.28
C THR A 201 -19.38 8.15 6.32
N TRP A 202 -20.36 9.02 6.08
CA TRP A 202 -20.14 10.46 6.14
C TRP A 202 -19.63 10.89 7.51
N ASN A 203 -18.57 11.71 7.50
CA ASN A 203 -17.94 12.15 8.72
C ASN A 203 -17.39 13.58 8.61
N LYS A 204 -17.81 14.45 9.53
CA LYS A 204 -17.26 15.82 9.67
C LYS A 204 -16.05 15.89 10.60
N ASN A 205 -15.72 14.77 11.24
CA ASN A 205 -14.70 14.59 12.25
C ASN A 205 -13.41 13.93 11.71
N GLY A 206 -13.11 14.03 10.40
CA GLY A 206 -11.88 13.50 9.79
C GLY A 206 -11.69 11.98 9.86
N TRP A 207 -12.76 11.22 10.11
CA TRP A 207 -12.76 9.78 10.40
C TRP A 207 -11.80 9.40 11.55
N VAL A 208 -11.63 10.29 12.53
CA VAL A 208 -10.92 9.98 13.78
C VAL A 208 -11.88 9.63 14.93
N LYS A 209 -13.16 10.01 14.79
CA LYS A 209 -14.25 9.74 15.73
C LYS A 209 -15.61 10.01 15.05
N PRO A 210 -16.74 9.50 15.58
CA PRO A 210 -18.06 9.69 15.00
C PRO A 210 -18.49 11.16 15.02
N SER A 211 -19.31 11.53 14.03
CA SER A 211 -19.81 12.90 13.82
C SER A 211 -21.31 13.07 14.06
N GLY A 212 -21.98 12.03 14.52
CA GLY A 212 -23.43 12.04 14.77
C GLY A 212 -24.28 11.87 13.50
N PRO A 213 -25.62 11.88 13.62
CA PRO A 213 -26.52 11.52 12.52
C PRO A 213 -26.52 12.47 11.31
N GLU A 214 -26.02 13.70 11.47
CA GLU A 214 -26.09 14.73 10.44
C GLU A 214 -25.26 14.37 9.20
N GLY A 215 -25.85 14.45 8.00
CA GLY A 215 -25.19 14.10 6.73
C GLY A 215 -25.12 12.60 6.41
N LYS A 216 -25.54 11.73 7.35
CA LYS A 216 -25.62 10.28 7.15
C LYS A 216 -26.93 9.83 6.48
N SER A 217 -26.99 8.56 6.11
CA SER A 217 -28.23 7.93 5.60
C SER A 217 -29.41 8.16 6.54
N LYS A 218 -30.58 8.43 5.97
CA LYS A 218 -31.86 8.48 6.71
C LYS A 218 -32.60 7.13 6.69
N ASN A 219 -32.03 6.12 6.02
CA ASN A 219 -32.63 4.80 5.93
C ASN A 219 -32.35 4.01 7.21
N VAL A 220 -33.38 3.75 8.00
CA VAL A 220 -33.32 2.99 9.27
C VAL A 220 -32.88 1.54 9.10
N ASP A 221 -32.94 0.99 7.87
CA ASP A 221 -32.44 -0.36 7.57
C ASP A 221 -30.91 -0.40 7.43
N THR A 222 -30.26 0.76 7.37
CA THR A 222 -28.79 0.87 7.33
C THR A 222 -28.25 1.14 8.73
N HIS A 223 -27.09 0.57 9.07
CA HIS A 223 -26.47 0.79 10.39
C HIS A 223 -26.26 2.29 10.67
N GLU A 224 -25.73 3.06 9.71
CA GLU A 224 -25.56 4.51 9.86
C GLU A 224 -26.88 5.28 10.04
N GLY A 225 -27.98 4.81 9.46
CA GLY A 225 -29.30 5.43 9.63
C GLY A 225 -30.03 5.00 10.92
N GLN A 226 -29.80 3.77 11.38
CA GLN A 226 -30.36 3.26 12.65
C GLN A 226 -29.66 3.88 13.86
N PHE A 227 -28.33 3.93 13.82
CA PHE A 227 -27.52 4.31 14.98
C PHE A 227 -26.93 5.71 14.90
N GLY A 228 -26.89 6.33 13.71
CA GLY A 228 -26.31 7.66 13.53
C GLY A 228 -24.78 7.68 13.48
N TYR A 229 -24.14 6.51 13.36
CA TYR A 229 -22.69 6.38 13.15
C TYR A 229 -22.36 5.16 12.31
N GLY A 230 -21.14 5.10 11.76
CA GLY A 230 -20.56 3.92 11.12
C GLY A 230 -19.24 3.55 11.75
N HIS A 231 -18.88 2.26 11.77
CA HIS A 231 -17.64 1.79 12.41
C HIS A 231 -16.37 2.27 11.70
N GLU A 232 -16.44 2.57 10.40
CA GLU A 232 -15.34 3.20 9.67
C GLU A 232 -15.07 4.67 10.06
N GLU A 233 -15.88 5.30 10.92
CA GLU A 233 -15.65 6.68 11.38
C GLU A 233 -14.43 6.84 12.30
N TRP A 234 -13.77 5.74 12.68
CA TRP A 234 -12.48 5.74 13.39
C TRP A 234 -11.30 5.32 12.50
N LEU A 235 -11.50 5.15 11.19
CA LEU A 235 -10.50 4.61 10.27
C LEU A 235 -9.15 5.35 10.29
N PHE A 236 -9.11 6.62 10.68
CA PHE A 236 -7.88 7.39 10.78
C PHE A 236 -7.52 7.83 12.21
N ASP A 237 -8.05 7.16 13.24
CA ASP A 237 -7.62 7.35 14.63
C ASP A 237 -6.25 6.69 14.88
N THR A 238 -5.22 7.26 14.23
CA THR A 238 -3.84 6.76 14.27
C THR A 238 -3.17 6.93 15.64
N SER A 239 -3.89 7.47 16.63
CA SER A 239 -3.45 7.47 18.04
C SER A 239 -3.43 6.06 18.66
N LYS A 240 -4.22 5.13 18.08
CA LYS A 240 -4.43 3.78 18.60
C LYS A 240 -3.67 2.79 17.74
N LEU A 241 -2.40 2.57 18.09
CA LEU A 241 -1.51 1.61 17.43
C LEU A 241 -1.23 0.41 18.32
N ILE A 242 -1.29 -0.79 17.73
CA ILE A 242 -0.89 -2.06 18.35
C ILE A 242 0.17 -2.68 17.45
N ASP A 243 1.37 -2.89 17.98
CA ASP A 243 2.55 -3.36 17.25
C ASP A 243 2.88 -2.55 15.98
N GLY A 244 2.65 -1.23 16.03
CA GLY A 244 2.91 -0.31 14.91
C GLY A 244 1.84 -0.30 13.81
N TYR A 245 0.77 -1.09 13.96
CA TYR A 245 -0.37 -1.12 13.05
C TYR A 245 -1.59 -0.42 13.66
N HIS A 246 -2.35 0.24 12.79
CA HIS A 246 -3.71 0.67 13.10
C HIS A 246 -4.70 -0.40 12.62
N TYR A 247 -5.76 -0.59 13.40
CA TYR A 247 -6.83 -1.54 13.14
C TYR A 247 -8.13 -0.79 12.96
N GLY A 248 -8.83 -1.08 11.87
CA GLY A 248 -10.03 -0.35 11.49
C GLY A 248 -11.05 -1.23 10.80
N PHE A 249 -12.13 -0.59 10.36
CA PHE A 249 -13.27 -1.26 9.77
C PHE A 249 -13.61 -0.69 8.40
N LEU A 250 -13.98 -1.57 7.47
CA LEU A 250 -14.62 -1.24 6.20
C LEU A 250 -15.89 -2.09 6.04
N GLU A 251 -17.06 -1.45 6.08
CA GLU A 251 -18.36 -2.10 5.83
C GLU A 251 -18.40 -2.93 4.52
N PRO A 252 -17.76 -2.51 3.40
CA PRO A 252 -17.73 -3.29 2.17
C PRO A 252 -17.13 -4.70 2.29
N ILE A 253 -16.24 -4.92 3.27
CA ILE A 253 -15.57 -6.20 3.48
C ILE A 253 -16.41 -7.12 4.36
N ARG A 254 -17.22 -6.57 5.28
CA ARG A 254 -17.95 -7.29 6.33
C ARG A 254 -18.71 -8.53 5.81
N LYS A 255 -19.50 -8.38 4.74
CA LYS A 255 -20.35 -9.46 4.21
C LYS A 255 -19.59 -10.55 3.44
N GLN A 256 -18.39 -10.25 2.96
CA GLN A 256 -17.61 -11.14 2.09
C GLN A 256 -16.20 -11.36 2.64
N GLN A 257 -16.05 -11.25 3.96
CA GLN A 257 -14.75 -11.27 4.62
C GLN A 257 -13.91 -12.50 4.21
N GLN A 258 -14.53 -13.69 4.16
CA GLN A 258 -13.86 -14.94 3.75
C GLN A 258 -13.23 -14.89 2.36
N ALA A 259 -13.75 -14.07 1.44
CA ALA A 259 -13.17 -13.89 0.12
C ALA A 259 -11.87 -13.07 0.14
N TYR A 260 -11.62 -12.31 1.20
CA TYR A 260 -10.55 -11.31 1.25
C TYR A 260 -9.50 -11.56 2.34
N ILE A 261 -9.81 -12.30 3.41
CA ILE A 261 -8.91 -12.59 4.54
C ILE A 261 -7.51 -13.03 4.06
N GLY A 262 -6.47 -12.48 4.69
CA GLY A 262 -5.07 -12.80 4.43
C GLY A 262 -4.48 -12.16 3.17
N ASN A 263 -5.29 -11.42 2.39
CA ASN A 263 -4.83 -10.67 1.23
C ASN A 263 -4.63 -9.19 1.56
N ASN A 264 -3.79 -8.55 0.76
CA ASN A 264 -3.48 -7.13 0.86
C ASN A 264 -4.09 -6.37 -0.32
N TYR A 265 -4.58 -5.17 -0.06
CA TYR A 265 -5.23 -4.29 -1.05
C TYR A 265 -4.74 -2.86 -0.93
N ASN A 266 -4.66 -2.16 -2.05
CA ASN A 266 -4.62 -0.70 -2.05
C ASN A 266 -6.06 -0.21 -2.09
N VAL A 267 -6.50 0.58 -1.12
CA VAL A 267 -7.91 0.96 -0.99
C VAL A 267 -8.06 2.45 -1.27
N TRP A 268 -8.83 2.77 -2.31
CA TRP A 268 -9.25 4.12 -2.65
C TRP A 268 -10.54 4.47 -1.92
N LEU A 269 -10.54 5.59 -1.19
CA LEU A 269 -11.57 5.90 -0.21
C LEU A 269 -12.39 7.12 -0.62
N TYR A 270 -13.71 6.98 -0.61
CA TYR A 270 -14.63 8.10 -0.83
C TYR A 270 -15.78 8.10 0.16
N THR A 271 -16.46 9.23 0.28
CA THR A 271 -17.68 9.35 1.08
C THR A 271 -18.79 10.05 0.30
N ILE A 272 -20.01 9.99 0.82
CA ILE A 272 -21.20 10.64 0.27
C ILE A 272 -21.81 11.49 1.37
N ASP A 273 -21.98 12.78 1.12
CA ASP A 273 -22.84 13.62 1.96
C ASP A 273 -24.30 13.37 1.58
N ASN A 274 -25.09 12.84 2.51
CA ASN A 274 -26.49 12.55 2.24
C ASN A 274 -27.37 13.82 2.13
N ILE A 275 -26.89 14.99 2.59
CA ILE A 275 -27.61 16.27 2.46
C ILE A 275 -27.41 16.82 1.05
N SER A 276 -26.18 17.17 0.67
CA SER A 276 -25.87 17.76 -0.65
C SER A 276 -25.83 16.75 -1.80
N LYS A 277 -25.77 15.45 -1.49
CA LYS A 277 -25.49 14.36 -2.43
C LYS A 277 -24.12 14.47 -3.12
N LYS A 278 -23.22 15.31 -2.60
CA LYS A 278 -21.85 15.44 -3.08
C LYS A 278 -21.01 14.26 -2.65
N ARG A 279 -19.96 13.99 -3.42
CA ARG A 279 -19.03 12.89 -3.17
C ARG A 279 -17.63 13.45 -3.04
N PHE A 280 -16.91 12.95 -2.05
CA PHE A 280 -15.58 13.44 -1.75
C PHE A 280 -14.60 12.29 -1.79
N TRP A 281 -13.48 12.50 -2.49
CA TRP A 281 -12.33 11.61 -2.42
C TRP A 281 -11.53 11.97 -1.16
N ILE A 282 -11.44 11.00 -0.26
CA ILE A 282 -10.81 11.17 1.06
C ILE A 282 -9.31 10.89 0.99
N GLY A 283 -8.91 9.91 0.19
CA GLY A 283 -7.53 9.51 0.07
C GLY A 283 -7.40 8.05 -0.34
N GLU A 284 -6.24 7.48 -0.05
CA GLU A 284 -5.93 6.07 -0.28
C GLU A 284 -5.19 5.49 0.93
N ILE A 285 -5.38 4.20 1.19
CA ILE A 285 -4.53 3.44 2.11
C ILE A 285 -3.91 2.31 1.31
N ASN A 286 -2.58 2.27 1.26
CA ASN A 286 -1.88 1.20 0.57
C ASN A 286 -1.74 -0.02 1.47
N ASN A 287 -1.53 -1.19 0.88
CA ASN A 287 -1.14 -2.40 1.62
C ASN A 287 -2.06 -2.75 2.82
N VAL A 288 -3.36 -2.51 2.68
CA VAL A 288 -4.38 -2.86 3.68
C VAL A 288 -4.54 -4.37 3.72
N GLU A 289 -4.24 -4.98 4.85
CA GLU A 289 -4.43 -6.40 5.08
C GLU A 289 -5.81 -6.66 5.68
N VAL A 290 -6.54 -7.63 5.12
CA VAL A 290 -7.81 -8.09 5.69
C VAL A 290 -7.54 -9.16 6.74
N ILE A 291 -7.94 -8.88 7.98
CA ILE A 291 -7.65 -9.75 9.13
C ILE A 291 -8.74 -10.80 9.35
N ASP A 292 -8.35 -11.91 9.99
CA ASP A 292 -9.28 -12.95 10.39
C ASP A 292 -10.00 -12.63 11.72
N ASN A 293 -11.02 -13.43 12.04
CA ASN A 293 -11.82 -13.24 13.25
C ASN A 293 -11.02 -13.44 14.54
N SER A 294 -10.05 -14.37 14.55
CA SER A 294 -9.25 -14.64 15.75
C SER A 294 -8.39 -13.43 16.10
N GLN A 295 -7.77 -12.81 15.09
CA GLN A 295 -7.02 -11.59 15.26
C GLN A 295 -7.93 -10.44 15.69
N ALA A 296 -9.07 -10.26 15.02
CA ALA A 296 -10.00 -9.18 15.34
C ALA A 296 -10.52 -9.22 16.79
N GLU A 297 -10.80 -10.42 17.33
CA GLU A 297 -11.20 -10.57 18.74
C GLU A 297 -10.07 -10.21 19.72
N LYS A 298 -8.82 -10.56 19.40
CA LYS A 298 -7.66 -10.16 20.23
C LYS A 298 -7.54 -8.64 20.29
N ILE A 299 -7.66 -7.98 19.13
CA ILE A 299 -7.61 -6.51 19.05
C ILE A 299 -8.76 -5.86 19.83
N LYS A 300 -9.96 -6.43 19.79
CA LYS A 300 -11.07 -5.96 20.63
C LYS A 300 -10.71 -6.05 22.12
N LEU A 301 -10.11 -7.14 22.57
CA LEU A 301 -9.67 -7.29 23.97
C LEU A 301 -8.58 -6.27 24.33
N ASP A 302 -7.61 -6.02 23.46
CA ASP A 302 -6.60 -4.98 23.65
C ASP A 302 -7.24 -3.58 23.78
N TYR A 303 -8.24 -3.26 22.95
CA TYR A 303 -8.98 -1.99 23.04
C TYR A 303 -9.74 -1.85 24.36
N ILE A 304 -10.29 -2.94 24.89
CA ILE A 304 -10.97 -2.96 26.19
C ILE A 304 -9.96 -2.73 27.33
N GLU A 305 -8.83 -3.44 27.32
CA GLU A 305 -7.79 -3.32 28.34
C GLU A 305 -7.23 -1.88 28.41
N ARG A 306 -7.05 -1.25 27.23
CA ARG A 306 -6.54 0.12 27.10
C ARG A 306 -7.59 1.21 27.35
N LYS A 307 -8.84 0.82 27.62
CA LYS A 307 -10.00 1.71 27.79
C LYS A 307 -10.41 2.48 26.53
N TRP A 308 -9.86 2.12 25.36
CA TRP A 308 -10.19 2.72 24.07
C TRP A 308 -11.60 2.33 23.61
N TYR A 309 -12.06 1.14 23.97
CA TYR A 309 -13.42 0.69 23.67
C TYR A 309 -14.48 1.60 24.31
N GLN A 310 -14.30 1.93 25.59
CA GLN A 310 -15.20 2.80 26.36
C GLN A 310 -15.11 4.25 25.87
N GLU A 311 -13.92 4.68 25.44
CA GLU A 311 -13.74 5.97 24.76
C GLU A 311 -14.61 6.05 23.48
N MET A 312 -14.58 5.02 22.63
CA MET A 312 -15.42 4.96 21.42
C MET A 312 -16.91 5.05 21.76
N GLU A 313 -17.37 4.30 22.77
CA GLU A 313 -18.77 4.33 23.23
C GLU A 313 -19.19 5.71 23.74
N SER A 314 -18.31 6.38 24.50
CA SER A 314 -18.52 7.74 24.96
C SER A 314 -18.58 8.73 23.79
N GLN A 315 -17.72 8.59 22.78
CA GLN A 315 -17.73 9.44 21.59
C GLN A 315 -19.04 9.33 20.81
N ILE A 316 -19.60 8.13 20.66
CA ILE A 316 -20.93 7.91 20.03
C ILE A 316 -22.00 8.70 20.79
N SER A 317 -22.04 8.55 22.11
CA SER A 317 -23.01 9.24 22.97
C SER A 317 -22.86 10.76 22.89
N ASN A 318 -21.63 11.26 22.92
CA ASN A 318 -21.31 12.69 22.91
C ASN A 318 -21.69 13.39 21.59
N CYS A 319 -21.73 12.67 20.47
CA CYS A 319 -22.18 13.23 19.19
C CYS A 319 -23.68 13.04 18.93
N GLY A 320 -24.45 12.59 19.93
CA GLY A 320 -25.90 12.38 19.81
C GLY A 320 -26.30 11.17 18.97
N ALA A 321 -25.37 10.24 18.74
CA ALA A 321 -25.66 8.96 18.10
C ALA A 321 -26.05 7.91 19.15
N ASN A 322 -26.64 6.80 18.70
CA ASN A 322 -27.16 5.76 19.57
C ASN A 322 -26.09 4.71 19.87
N ALA A 323 -25.52 4.72 21.08
CA ALA A 323 -24.52 3.75 21.52
C ALA A 323 -25.11 2.37 21.90
N ASN A 324 -26.43 2.21 21.94
CA ASN A 324 -27.05 0.96 22.39
C ASN A 324 -26.62 -0.22 21.52
N GLY A 325 -26.14 -1.28 22.18
CA GLY A 325 -25.70 -2.51 21.53
C GLY A 325 -24.28 -2.46 20.96
N PHE A 326 -23.55 -1.33 21.09
CA PHE A 326 -22.15 -1.25 20.67
C PHE A 326 -21.28 -2.31 21.36
N SER A 327 -21.51 -2.58 22.64
CA SER A 327 -20.82 -3.63 23.42
C SER A 327 -20.98 -5.06 22.88
N ASN A 328 -21.98 -5.32 22.03
CA ASN A 328 -22.32 -6.65 21.53
C ASN A 328 -21.63 -7.01 20.20
N TYR A 329 -20.94 -6.08 19.55
CA TYR A 329 -20.27 -6.36 18.27
C TYR A 329 -19.09 -7.29 18.46
N ASN A 330 -18.93 -8.27 17.56
CA ASN A 330 -17.74 -9.11 17.53
C ASN A 330 -16.52 -8.27 17.11
N GLY A 331 -15.32 -8.74 17.42
CA GLY A 331 -14.08 -8.08 17.03
C GLY A 331 -14.04 -7.77 15.53
N VAL A 332 -14.49 -8.70 14.68
CA VAL A 332 -14.53 -8.49 13.22
C VAL A 332 -15.51 -7.41 12.76
N ASP A 333 -16.59 -7.21 13.52
CA ASP A 333 -17.55 -6.15 13.23
C ASP A 333 -16.94 -4.77 13.56
N LEU A 334 -15.84 -4.70 14.32
CA LEU A 334 -15.15 -3.46 14.71
C LEU A 334 -13.79 -3.30 14.01
N PHE A 335 -13.14 -4.41 13.66
CA PHE A 335 -11.81 -4.48 13.08
C PHE A 335 -11.77 -5.59 12.03
N ASN A 336 -11.82 -5.22 10.75
CA ASN A 336 -11.70 -6.19 9.66
C ASN A 336 -10.49 -5.93 8.75
N ILE A 337 -9.74 -4.85 9.03
CA ILE A 337 -8.51 -4.52 8.33
C ILE A 337 -7.43 -4.02 9.29
N ARG A 338 -6.17 -4.12 8.86
CA ARG A 338 -5.05 -3.41 9.47
C ARG A 338 -4.13 -2.80 8.41
N PHE A 339 -3.42 -1.74 8.79
CA PHE A 339 -2.43 -1.07 7.94
C PHE A 339 -1.46 -0.24 8.77
N SER A 340 -0.31 0.13 8.17
CA SER A 340 0.61 1.06 8.80
C SER A 340 0.16 2.50 8.57
N PRO A 341 0.32 3.42 9.54
CA PRO A 341 0.13 4.86 9.31
C PRO A 341 0.96 5.41 8.14
N LEU A 342 2.09 4.77 7.82
CA LEU A 342 2.94 5.12 6.68
C LEU A 342 2.29 4.80 5.32
N ASP A 343 1.30 3.91 5.29
CA ASP A 343 0.59 3.54 4.07
C ASP A 343 -0.56 4.50 3.72
N ILE A 344 -0.89 5.43 4.63
CA ILE A 344 -1.95 6.41 4.47
C ILE A 344 -1.51 7.53 3.51
N LYS A 345 -2.36 7.81 2.52
CA LYS A 345 -2.32 9.00 1.68
C LYS A 345 -3.62 9.75 1.84
N PHE A 346 -3.68 10.60 2.85
CA PHE A 346 -4.87 11.40 3.15
C PHE A 346 -4.87 12.68 2.33
N ASN A 347 -6.00 13.06 1.74
CA ASN A 347 -6.11 14.31 1.01
C ASN A 347 -6.21 15.48 2.01
N SER A 348 -5.24 16.38 1.99
CA SER A 348 -5.20 17.56 2.87
C SER A 348 -6.45 18.45 2.74
N GLU A 349 -7.09 18.43 1.58
CA GLU A 349 -8.40 19.03 1.30
C GLU A 349 -9.31 17.96 0.72
N TYR A 350 -10.55 17.88 1.21
CA TYR A 350 -11.53 16.95 0.65
C TYR A 350 -11.83 17.33 -0.77
N PHE A 351 -11.43 16.45 -1.68
CA PHE A 351 -11.59 16.70 -3.09
C PHE A 351 -13.03 16.35 -3.48
N GLU A 352 -13.88 17.37 -3.68
CA GLU A 352 -15.21 17.18 -4.26
C GLU A 352 -15.04 16.59 -5.68
N LEU A 353 -15.62 15.42 -5.89
CA LEU A 353 -15.56 14.75 -7.18
C LEU A 353 -16.58 15.39 -8.13
N PRO A 354 -16.20 15.68 -9.40
CA PRO A 354 -17.14 16.18 -10.39
C PRO A 354 -18.35 15.25 -10.55
N ARG A 355 -19.52 15.81 -10.87
CA ARG A 355 -20.77 15.05 -11.05
C ARG A 355 -20.68 13.98 -12.13
N GLU A 356 -19.79 14.18 -13.10
CA GLU A 356 -19.52 13.26 -14.21
C GLU A 356 -18.60 12.10 -13.82
N ASN A 357 -18.00 12.11 -12.62
CA ASN A 357 -17.14 11.02 -12.16
C ASN A 357 -17.96 9.75 -11.94
N LYS A 358 -17.48 8.61 -12.46
CA LYS A 358 -18.17 7.31 -12.38
C LYS A 358 -18.49 6.85 -10.97
N ILE A 359 -17.82 7.40 -9.94
CA ILE A 359 -18.17 7.11 -8.56
C ILE A 359 -19.66 7.41 -8.29
N TYR A 360 -20.27 8.37 -9.02
CA TYR A 360 -21.67 8.72 -8.89
C TYR A 360 -22.64 7.56 -9.16
N GLU A 361 -22.21 6.53 -9.89
CA GLU A 361 -22.95 5.30 -10.17
C GLU A 361 -22.98 4.34 -8.96
N GLN A 362 -22.07 4.50 -7.98
CA GLN A 362 -21.91 3.58 -6.84
C GLN A 362 -22.41 4.21 -5.54
N SER A 363 -23.57 3.83 -5.02
CA SER A 363 -24.07 4.37 -3.73
C SER A 363 -23.91 3.40 -2.55
N ARG A 364 -23.74 2.11 -2.83
CA ARG A 364 -23.71 1.04 -1.83
C ARG A 364 -22.29 0.78 -1.32
N TYR A 365 -22.19 0.25 -0.10
CA TYR A 365 -20.95 -0.30 0.45
C TYR A 365 -20.57 -1.57 -0.31
N THR A 366 -19.66 -1.44 -1.28
CA THR A 366 -19.14 -2.53 -2.10
C THR A 366 -17.63 -2.39 -2.24
N PHE A 367 -16.91 -3.51 -2.23
CA PHE A 367 -15.45 -3.53 -2.35
C PHE A 367 -15.05 -3.68 -3.82
N ALA A 368 -15.40 -2.65 -4.59
CA ALA A 368 -15.36 -2.69 -6.05
C ALA A 368 -13.93 -2.62 -6.60
N ASN A 369 -13.73 -3.15 -7.82
CA ASN A 369 -12.46 -3.00 -8.54
C ASN A 369 -12.22 -1.52 -8.86
N PHE A 370 -10.98 -1.08 -8.68
CA PHE A 370 -10.58 0.25 -9.08
C PHE A 370 -10.38 0.36 -10.59
N THR A 371 -10.80 1.48 -11.17
CA THR A 371 -10.58 1.82 -12.57
C THR A 371 -9.99 3.24 -12.67
N ASP A 372 -9.07 3.46 -13.60
CA ASP A 372 -8.30 4.71 -13.69
C ASP A 372 -9.15 5.94 -14.04
N ASP A 373 -10.34 5.73 -14.60
CA ASP A 373 -11.33 6.79 -14.87
C ASP A 373 -11.97 7.40 -13.61
N LEU A 374 -11.76 6.78 -12.44
CA LEU A 374 -12.16 7.34 -11.14
C LEU A 374 -11.17 8.36 -10.62
N ILE A 375 -9.90 8.28 -11.06
CA ILE A 375 -8.87 9.23 -10.65
C ILE A 375 -9.33 10.61 -11.11
N PRO A 376 -9.52 11.57 -10.19
CA PRO A 376 -9.79 12.92 -10.63
C PRO A 376 -8.60 13.38 -11.49
N LYS A 377 -8.88 13.77 -12.74
CA LYS A 377 -7.86 14.29 -13.65
C LYS A 377 -7.04 15.30 -12.87
N LYS A 378 -5.74 15.02 -12.68
CA LYS A 378 -4.82 15.87 -11.90
C LYS A 378 -5.13 17.31 -12.27
N ILE A 379 -5.50 18.12 -11.27
CA ILE A 379 -5.62 19.56 -11.47
C ILE A 379 -4.19 20.08 -11.64
N THR A 380 -3.63 19.92 -12.84
CA THR A 380 -2.52 20.73 -13.36
C THR A 380 -3.10 22.02 -13.94
N LYS A 381 -4.10 22.61 -13.28
CA LYS A 381 -4.45 23.99 -13.59
C LYS A 381 -3.28 24.81 -13.08
N ASN A 382 -2.49 25.34 -14.02
CA ASN A 382 -1.76 26.58 -13.77
C ASN A 382 -2.72 27.55 -13.09
N PHE A 383 -2.23 28.37 -12.17
CA PHE A 383 -3.05 29.42 -11.58
C PHE A 383 -3.74 30.20 -12.71
N VAL A 384 -5.07 30.08 -12.78
CA VAL A 384 -5.90 30.83 -13.72
C VAL A 384 -6.61 31.87 -12.87
N PHE A 385 -6.20 33.13 -13.03
CA PHE A 385 -6.95 34.25 -12.49
C PHE A 385 -8.26 34.36 -13.29
N ASN A 386 -9.37 33.99 -12.66
CA ASN A 386 -10.69 34.32 -13.18
C ASN A 386 -11.12 35.59 -12.46
N SER A 387 -11.19 36.71 -13.19
CA SER A 387 -11.89 37.88 -12.68
C SER A 387 -13.36 37.52 -12.48
N ASP A 388 -13.97 37.99 -11.41
CA ASP A 388 -15.42 38.06 -11.34
C ASP A 388 -15.89 38.91 -12.52
N LYS A 389 -16.42 38.27 -13.57
CA LYS A 389 -17.07 39.01 -14.63
C LYS A 389 -18.35 39.54 -14.00
N GLU A 390 -18.46 40.86 -13.87
CA GLU A 390 -19.72 41.53 -13.58
C GLU A 390 -20.76 41.02 -14.59
N THR A 391 -21.62 40.11 -14.13
CA THR A 391 -22.93 39.95 -14.76
C THR A 391 -23.66 41.26 -14.48
N ASN A 392 -24.18 41.90 -15.54
CA ASN A 392 -25.05 43.08 -15.45
C ASN A 392 -26.35 42.72 -14.70
N GLU A 393 -26.26 42.48 -13.39
CA GLU A 393 -27.37 42.33 -12.49
C GLU A 393 -27.21 43.37 -11.37
N ASN A 394 -28.03 44.42 -11.50
CA ASN A 394 -28.39 45.49 -10.57
C ASN A 394 -27.40 45.89 -9.45
N PRO A 395 -26.97 47.17 -9.43
CA PRO A 395 -26.32 47.73 -8.25
C PRO A 395 -27.34 47.91 -7.11
N ASP A 396 -26.87 47.66 -5.89
CA ASP A 396 -27.45 48.06 -4.61
C ASP A 396 -28.71 47.33 -4.11
N SER A 397 -28.48 46.27 -3.33
CA SER A 397 -29.12 46.18 -2.00
C SER A 397 -28.06 45.93 -0.93
N LEU A 398 -27.53 47.05 -0.41
CA LEU A 398 -26.59 47.12 0.72
C LEU A 398 -27.32 46.89 2.06
N ASP A 399 -28.26 45.95 2.08
CA ASP A 399 -29.00 45.52 3.26
C ASP A 399 -28.99 44.00 3.34
N SER A 400 -27.78 43.44 3.41
CA SER A 400 -27.58 42.07 3.83
C SER A 400 -27.84 42.01 5.34
N THR A 401 -29.11 41.97 5.71
CA THR A 401 -29.50 41.34 6.98
C THR A 401 -28.73 40.03 7.06
N VAL A 402 -27.95 39.85 8.12
CA VAL A 402 -27.18 38.63 8.37
C VAL A 402 -28.20 37.51 8.57
N SER A 403 -28.68 36.95 7.46
CA SER A 403 -29.43 35.73 7.46
C SER A 403 -28.51 34.69 8.09
N SER A 404 -29.03 33.98 9.09
CA SER A 404 -28.33 32.87 9.70
C SER A 404 -28.14 31.81 8.61
N SER A 405 -27.09 31.94 7.80
CA SER A 405 -26.64 30.88 6.93
C SER A 405 -26.28 29.74 7.88
N THR A 406 -27.12 28.72 7.92
CA THR A 406 -26.72 27.38 8.36
C THR A 406 -25.52 27.04 7.49
N TYR A 407 -24.32 27.33 7.99
CA TYR A 407 -23.09 27.06 7.27
C TYR A 407 -23.05 25.55 7.05
N ASP A 408 -23.21 25.13 5.80
CA ASP A 408 -22.86 23.78 5.35
C ASP A 408 -21.37 23.60 5.63
N ARG A 409 -21.04 23.19 6.85
CA ARG A 409 -19.66 23.04 7.28
C ARG A 409 -19.09 21.83 6.54
N LEU A 410 -18.37 22.13 5.46
CA LEU A 410 -17.60 21.14 4.72
C LEU A 410 -16.73 20.34 5.71
N PRO A 411 -16.49 19.05 5.45
CA PRO A 411 -15.55 18.27 6.23
C PRO A 411 -14.21 19.03 6.29
N LYS A 412 -13.54 19.01 7.45
CA LYS A 412 -12.19 19.56 7.62
C LYS A 412 -11.26 18.49 8.18
N ALA A 413 -9.97 18.58 7.85
CA ALA A 413 -8.97 17.76 8.52
C ALA A 413 -8.99 18.15 10.01
N ILE A 414 -8.92 17.16 10.89
CA ILE A 414 -8.97 17.37 12.33
C ILE A 414 -7.70 16.86 12.95
N GLU A 415 -7.16 17.65 13.86
CA GLU A 415 -6.00 17.28 14.64
C GLU A 415 -6.38 16.16 15.63
N VAL A 416 -5.55 15.12 15.68
CA VAL A 416 -5.73 14.01 16.59
C VAL A 416 -5.13 14.43 17.95
N THR A 417 -5.98 14.95 18.83
CA THR A 417 -5.56 15.53 20.13
C THR A 417 -4.69 14.59 20.96
N HIS A 418 -4.98 13.28 20.96
CA HIS A 418 -4.20 12.29 21.69
C HIS A 418 -2.80 12.08 21.10
N VAL A 419 -2.67 12.08 19.76
CA VAL A 419 -1.36 12.06 19.10
C VAL A 419 -0.57 13.30 19.46
N HIS A 420 -1.20 14.49 19.41
CA HIS A 420 -0.55 15.74 19.77
C HIS A 420 0.06 15.63 21.18
N GLN A 421 -0.74 15.22 22.18
CA GLN A 421 -0.26 15.07 23.54
C GLN A 421 0.86 14.02 23.68
N ALA A 422 0.79 12.91 22.95
CA ALA A 422 1.83 11.88 22.94
C ALA A 422 3.15 12.41 22.36
N ILE A 423 3.09 13.19 21.26
CA ILE A 423 4.25 13.87 20.68
C ILE A 423 4.81 14.89 21.68
N CYS A 424 3.97 15.72 22.32
CA CYS A 424 4.43 16.68 23.33
C CYS A 424 5.21 16.00 24.46
N ASN A 425 4.70 14.90 24.99
CA ASN A 425 5.40 14.20 26.08
C ASN A 425 6.72 13.57 25.62
N GLY A 426 6.71 12.91 24.45
CA GLY A 426 7.90 12.25 23.91
C GLY A 426 8.99 13.22 23.47
N LEU A 427 8.61 14.29 22.75
CA LEU A 427 9.52 15.33 22.30
C LEU A 427 10.15 16.07 23.48
N LYS A 428 9.36 16.39 24.53
CA LYS A 428 9.87 17.02 25.75
C LYS A 428 11.00 16.20 26.37
N MET A 429 10.85 14.88 26.44
CA MET A 429 11.90 14.00 26.97
C MET A 429 13.17 14.06 26.11
N LYS A 430 13.02 13.98 24.78
CA LYS A 430 14.15 14.02 23.84
C LYS A 430 14.90 15.35 23.85
N LEU A 431 14.18 16.46 23.87
CA LEU A 431 14.81 17.78 23.94
C LEU A 431 15.52 17.99 25.28
N LYS A 432 14.96 17.50 26.39
CA LYS A 432 15.64 17.58 27.70
C LYS A 432 16.89 16.72 27.78
N GLU A 433 16.87 15.54 27.15
CA GLU A 433 18.02 14.66 27.02
C GLU A 433 19.15 15.33 26.21
N GLN A 434 18.79 16.05 25.15
CA GLN A 434 19.75 16.70 24.25
C GLN A 434 20.29 18.05 24.77
N TYR A 435 19.43 18.88 25.37
CA TYR A 435 19.76 20.27 25.72
C TYR A 435 19.83 20.55 27.22
N GLY A 436 19.48 19.60 28.08
CA GLY A 436 19.36 19.81 29.53
C GLY A 436 17.96 20.28 29.94
N SER A 437 17.53 19.89 31.15
CA SER A 437 16.16 20.11 31.61
C SER A 437 15.80 21.58 31.87
N GLU A 438 16.80 22.38 32.22
CA GLU A 438 16.74 23.82 32.46
C GLU A 438 16.62 24.65 31.18
N ASN A 439 16.92 24.04 30.03
CA ASN A 439 16.91 24.71 28.73
C ASN A 439 15.66 24.36 27.89
N VAL A 440 14.69 23.64 28.45
CA VAL A 440 13.46 23.24 27.74
C VAL A 440 12.23 23.68 28.51
N SER A 441 11.39 24.49 27.87
CA SER A 441 10.08 24.89 28.39
C SER A 441 8.96 24.39 27.48
N THR A 442 7.83 24.06 28.07
CA THR A 442 6.59 23.65 27.37
C THR A 442 5.48 24.63 27.69
N GLU A 443 4.58 24.89 26.74
CA GLU A 443 3.47 25.84 26.93
C GLU A 443 3.97 27.25 27.33
N HIS A 444 5.11 27.66 26.75
CA HIS A 444 5.82 28.88 27.11
C HIS A 444 5.05 30.11 26.61
N GLN A 445 4.89 31.12 27.45
CA GLN A 445 4.19 32.36 27.05
C GLN A 445 4.94 33.05 25.90
N ALA A 446 4.23 33.44 24.85
CA ALA A 446 4.81 34.13 23.68
C ALA A 446 5.19 35.60 23.97
N GLY A 447 4.82 36.13 25.14
CA GLY A 447 5.10 37.53 25.53
C GLY A 447 4.04 38.54 25.11
N TYR A 448 2.96 38.09 24.47
CA TYR A 448 1.79 38.90 24.12
C TYR A 448 0.51 38.06 24.13
N GLY A 449 -0.59 38.69 24.56
CA GLY A 449 -1.89 38.02 24.71
C GLY A 449 -1.81 36.76 25.60
N ASN A 450 -2.69 35.79 25.32
CA ASN A 450 -2.71 34.49 25.98
C ASN A 450 -2.05 33.38 25.12
N ASN A 451 -1.24 33.77 24.13
CA ASN A 451 -0.60 32.83 23.21
C ASN A 451 0.53 32.05 23.89
N ARG A 452 0.61 30.75 23.58
CA ARG A 452 1.62 29.83 24.11
C ARG A 452 2.30 29.08 22.98
N ILE A 453 3.60 28.95 23.10
CA ILE A 453 4.45 28.17 22.20
C ILE A 453 4.52 26.76 22.77
N ASP A 454 4.24 25.74 21.96
CA ASP A 454 4.19 24.35 22.42
C ASP A 454 5.50 23.95 23.13
N MET A 455 6.65 24.21 22.51
CA MET A 455 7.96 24.12 23.17
C MET A 455 8.96 25.19 22.77
N VAL A 456 9.79 25.58 23.74
CA VAL A 456 10.93 26.48 23.56
C VAL A 456 12.18 25.80 24.07
N VAL A 457 13.23 25.78 23.25
CA VAL A 457 14.57 25.34 23.64
C VAL A 457 15.50 26.54 23.67
N LYS A 458 16.27 26.69 24.75
CA LYS A 458 17.36 27.64 24.87
C LYS A 458 18.67 26.99 24.41
N SER A 459 19.26 27.51 23.34
CA SER A 459 20.55 27.07 22.80
C SER A 459 21.55 28.20 22.94
N GLY A 460 22.30 28.21 24.05
CA GLY A 460 23.18 29.34 24.40
C GLY A 460 22.38 30.62 24.68
N THR A 461 22.53 31.62 23.82
CA THR A 461 21.80 32.91 23.89
C THR A 461 20.57 32.95 23.00
N GLU A 462 20.38 31.94 22.16
CA GLU A 462 19.30 31.89 21.17
C GLU A 462 18.18 30.95 21.60
N TYR A 463 17.00 31.14 21.02
CA TYR A 463 15.84 30.27 21.23
C TYR A 463 15.45 29.54 19.95
N ILE A 464 14.95 28.33 20.11
CA ILE A 464 14.33 27.51 19.07
C ILE A 464 12.88 27.28 19.47
N PHE A 465 11.95 27.62 18.59
CA PHE A 465 10.53 27.39 18.81
C PHE A 465 10.08 26.13 18.07
N TYR A 466 9.31 25.31 18.76
CA TYR A 466 8.70 24.11 18.20
C TYR A 466 7.19 24.26 18.26
N GLU A 467 6.53 23.93 17.15
CA GLU A 467 5.07 23.88 17.03
C GLU A 467 4.65 22.48 16.58
N ILE A 468 3.77 21.86 17.35
CA ILE A 468 3.36 20.47 17.17
C ILE A 468 1.99 20.46 16.52
N LYS A 469 1.85 19.69 15.43
CA LYS A 469 0.57 19.47 14.75
C LYS A 469 0.37 18.01 14.40
N ALA A 470 -0.73 17.44 14.89
CA ALA A 470 -1.04 16.02 14.81
C ALA A 470 -2.19 15.70 13.81
N TYR A 471 -2.10 16.19 12.58
CA TYR A 471 -3.04 15.83 11.52
C TYR A 471 -2.62 14.53 10.81
N ASN A 472 -3.57 13.85 10.18
CA ASN A 472 -3.30 12.71 9.28
C ASN A 472 -2.72 13.12 7.90
N SER A 473 -2.23 14.35 7.77
CA SER A 473 -1.44 14.84 6.63
C SER A 473 -0.34 15.75 7.13
N THR A 474 0.91 15.43 6.78
CA THR A 474 2.07 16.25 7.11
C THR A 474 1.95 17.64 6.49
N ARG A 475 1.42 17.73 5.27
CA ARG A 475 1.16 19.02 4.60
C ARG A 475 0.20 19.89 5.40
N THR A 476 -0.87 19.33 5.95
CA THR A 476 -1.81 20.07 6.82
C THR A 476 -1.13 20.50 8.12
N SER A 477 -0.38 19.60 8.77
CA SER A 477 0.40 19.95 9.97
C SER A 477 1.33 21.14 9.74
N ILE A 478 2.08 21.14 8.62
CA ILE A 478 2.95 22.26 8.26
C ILE A 478 2.15 23.54 8.01
N ARG A 479 1.04 23.47 7.26
CA ARG A 479 0.18 24.62 6.97
C ARG A 479 -0.30 25.32 8.24
N GLU A 480 -0.82 24.54 9.20
CA GLU A 480 -1.40 25.08 10.44
C GLU A 480 -0.32 25.57 11.44
N ALA A 481 0.86 24.96 11.43
CA ALA A 481 1.96 25.34 12.32
C ALA A 481 2.69 26.62 11.89
N ILE A 482 2.89 26.83 10.59
CA ILE A 482 3.67 27.97 10.06
C ILE A 482 3.10 29.31 10.54
N GLY A 483 1.78 29.48 10.48
CA GLY A 483 1.13 30.73 10.88
C GLY A 483 1.40 31.07 12.35
N GLN A 484 1.30 30.06 13.23
CA GLN A 484 1.53 30.22 14.67
C GLN A 484 2.99 30.54 14.97
N LEU A 485 3.92 29.78 14.39
CA LEU A 485 5.37 30.03 14.51
C LEU A 485 5.75 31.44 14.03
N PHE A 486 5.17 31.90 12.93
CA PHE A 486 5.42 33.24 12.39
C PHE A 486 4.85 34.32 13.30
N GLU A 487 3.65 34.11 13.85
CA GLU A 487 3.07 35.02 14.83
C GLU A 487 4.00 35.16 16.04
N TYR A 488 4.43 34.05 16.64
CA TYR A 488 5.30 34.06 17.83
C TYR A 488 6.64 34.76 17.61
N CYS A 489 7.16 34.69 16.39
CA CYS A 489 8.46 35.25 16.06
C CYS A 489 8.40 36.72 15.59
N PHE A 490 7.34 37.13 14.88
CA PHE A 490 7.29 38.42 14.18
C PHE A 490 6.17 39.36 14.59
N TRP A 491 5.22 38.92 15.42
CA TRP A 491 4.17 39.82 15.88
C TRP A 491 4.72 40.98 16.72
N THR A 492 5.82 40.74 17.44
CA THR A 492 6.56 41.76 18.20
C THR A 492 7.81 42.22 17.44
N GLU A 493 8.31 43.42 17.72
CA GLU A 493 9.57 43.92 17.14
C GLU A 493 10.82 43.09 17.54
N ASN A 494 10.68 42.22 18.53
CA ASN A 494 11.74 41.31 18.97
C ASN A 494 11.73 40.03 18.11
N ASN A 495 12.84 39.76 17.41
CA ASN A 495 13.05 38.48 16.74
C ASN A 495 13.36 37.40 17.78
N ASN A 496 12.32 36.74 18.28
CA ASN A 496 12.38 35.95 19.50
C ASN A 496 13.01 34.56 19.33
N ALA A 497 13.25 34.10 18.09
CA ALA A 497 13.81 32.78 17.83
C ALA A 497 14.77 32.78 16.63
N SER A 498 15.87 32.03 16.77
CA SER A 498 16.85 31.78 15.71
C SER A 498 16.39 30.71 14.71
N LYS A 499 15.48 29.84 15.16
CA LYS A 499 15.02 28.67 14.41
C LYS A 499 13.57 28.32 14.78
N LEU A 500 12.76 28.03 13.76
CA LEU A 500 11.37 27.58 13.91
C LEU A 500 11.24 26.15 13.39
N ILE A 501 10.68 25.25 14.20
CA ILE A 501 10.57 23.84 13.87
C ILE A 501 9.11 23.41 13.94
N VAL A 502 8.60 22.90 12.82
CA VAL A 502 7.32 22.19 12.81
C VAL A 502 7.55 20.73 13.16
N ILE A 503 6.76 20.20 14.09
CA ILE A 503 6.75 18.79 14.46
C ILE A 503 5.42 18.15 14.07
N SER A 504 5.48 16.99 13.43
CA SER A 504 4.31 16.12 13.23
C SER A 504 4.63 14.65 13.53
N GLN A 505 3.62 13.80 13.49
CA GLN A 505 3.86 12.35 13.41
C GLN A 505 4.45 11.98 12.04
N LYS A 506 5.11 10.82 11.98
CA LYS A 506 5.64 10.27 10.73
C LYS A 506 4.52 9.65 9.88
N LEU A 507 4.35 10.16 8.66
CA LEU A 507 3.29 9.75 7.72
C LEU A 507 3.85 9.45 6.33
N GLY A 508 3.01 8.87 5.47
CA GLY A 508 3.36 8.49 4.10
C GLY A 508 3.71 9.65 3.15
N ASP A 509 3.35 10.90 3.49
CA ASP A 509 3.62 12.11 2.70
C ASP A 509 4.91 12.84 3.12
N LEU A 510 5.79 12.17 3.87
CA LEU A 510 7.05 12.74 4.39
C LEU A 510 7.98 13.29 3.29
N GLU A 511 8.19 12.57 2.18
CA GLU A 511 9.10 13.04 1.13
C GLU A 511 8.59 14.30 0.42
N ASP A 512 7.26 14.40 0.20
CA ASP A 512 6.64 15.60 -0.34
C ASP A 512 6.77 16.79 0.63
N ALA A 513 6.62 16.53 1.94
CA ALA A 513 6.82 17.53 2.98
C ALA A 513 8.27 18.05 3.04
N LYS A 514 9.28 17.17 2.92
CA LYS A 514 10.70 17.57 2.82
C LYS A 514 10.95 18.50 1.65
N ILE A 515 10.39 18.18 0.48
CA ILE A 515 10.49 19.03 -0.71
C ILE A 515 9.82 20.40 -0.44
N TYR A 516 8.64 20.40 0.17
CA TYR A 516 7.91 21.62 0.48
C TYR A 516 8.66 22.55 1.43
N ILE A 517 9.17 22.05 2.55
CA ILE A 517 9.94 22.84 3.53
C ILE A 517 11.24 23.36 2.93
N ARG A 518 11.95 22.54 2.15
CA ARG A 518 13.15 22.98 1.40
C ARG A 518 12.83 24.13 0.44
N ASN A 519 11.70 24.06 -0.25
CA ASN A 519 11.25 25.12 -1.14
C ASN A 519 10.90 26.41 -0.38
N LEU A 520 10.25 26.32 0.78
CA LEU A 520 9.98 27.48 1.64
C LEU A 520 11.27 28.15 2.10
N ARG A 521 12.20 27.37 2.67
CA ARG A 521 13.48 27.87 3.18
C ARG A 521 14.33 28.51 2.08
N SER A 522 14.42 27.88 0.91
CA SER A 522 15.21 28.40 -0.21
C SER A 522 14.63 29.66 -0.85
N LYS A 523 13.30 29.81 -0.90
CA LYS A 523 12.65 30.97 -1.53
C LYS A 523 12.47 32.16 -0.58
N LEU A 524 12.24 31.89 0.71
CA LEU A 524 11.93 32.92 1.70
C LEU A 524 13.14 33.32 2.56
N ASN A 525 14.26 32.58 2.45
CA ASN A 525 15.45 32.75 3.28
C ASN A 525 15.12 32.76 4.78
N PHE A 526 14.27 31.81 5.19
CA PHE A 526 13.64 31.78 6.50
C PHE A 526 14.05 30.51 7.27
N PRO A 527 14.47 30.58 8.55
CA PRO A 527 15.01 29.44 9.31
C PRO A 527 13.89 28.51 9.83
N ILE A 528 13.03 28.05 8.92
CA ILE A 528 12.00 27.07 9.19
C ILE A 528 12.45 25.66 8.80
N TYR A 529 12.22 24.72 9.71
CA TYR A 529 12.59 23.32 9.59
C TYR A 529 11.39 22.45 9.92
N PHE A 530 11.50 21.18 9.55
CA PHE A 530 10.49 20.18 9.84
C PHE A 530 11.14 18.93 10.40
N GLN A 531 10.54 18.34 11.44
CA GLN A 531 10.92 17.03 11.97
C GLN A 531 9.66 16.20 12.22
N THR A 532 9.84 14.89 12.22
CA THR A 532 8.80 13.93 12.62
C THR A 532 9.16 13.28 13.95
N PHE A 533 8.17 13.06 14.79
CA PHE A 533 8.29 12.21 15.98
C PHE A 533 7.60 10.86 15.72
N ASP A 534 8.34 9.76 15.89
CA ASP A 534 7.80 8.41 15.73
C ASP A 534 7.23 7.92 17.06
N LEU A 535 5.90 7.75 17.13
CA LEU A 535 5.21 7.31 18.35
C LEU A 535 5.59 5.89 18.78
N SER A 536 6.06 5.05 17.85
CA SER A 536 6.42 3.66 18.14
C SER A 536 7.83 3.53 18.68
N THR A 537 8.81 4.14 18.00
CA THR A 537 10.23 4.08 18.40
C THR A 537 10.60 5.17 19.42
N LYS A 538 9.73 6.18 19.60
CA LYS A 538 9.97 7.38 20.41
C LYS A 538 11.19 8.17 19.95
N GLU A 539 11.48 8.12 18.65
CA GLU A 539 12.60 8.81 18.04
C GLU A 539 12.14 10.11 17.36
N LEU A 540 12.99 11.14 17.49
CA LEU A 540 12.88 12.38 16.74
C LEU A 540 13.75 12.26 15.49
N SER A 541 13.22 12.61 14.32
CA SER A 541 14.00 12.59 13.08
C SER A 541 15.07 13.67 13.05
N GLU A 542 15.94 13.61 12.05
CA GLU A 542 16.76 14.76 11.66
C GLU A 542 15.89 15.96 11.24
N GLU A 543 16.50 17.15 11.23
CA GLU A 543 15.90 18.40 10.72
C GLU A 543 15.93 18.42 9.19
N TYR A 544 14.77 18.61 8.54
CA TYR A 544 14.63 18.67 7.09
C TYR A 544 14.66 20.08 6.50
#